data_AF-A0A7X8VV49-F1
#
_entry.id   AF-A0A7X8VV49-F1
#
_cell.length_a   1.000
_cell.length_b   1.000
_cell.length_c   1.000
_cell.angle_alpha   90.00
_cell.angle_beta   90.00
_cell.angle_gamma   90.00
#
_symmetry.space_group_name_H-M   'P 1'
#
loop_
_entity.id
_entity.type
_entity.pdbx_description
1 polymer ?
#
loop_
_entity_poly.entity_id
_entity_poly.type
_entity_poly.pdbx_seq_one_letter_code
_entity_poly.pdbx_strand_id
1 'polypeptide(L)'
;MNLSTASMQEICRRAIAEDVGSGDATTLAILPPELEITAHFVTRQDCVCAGFPVLQVLFQEFPGAVELEPHVQEGQFCPAGSILGSVRGCARTILTAERTALNFLQRLCGIATLTQRYVQALGDSQTKILDTRKTTPGLRLL
;
A
#
# COMPACT_ATOMS: atom_id res chain seq x y z
N MET A 1 -12.68 -8.46 -9.34
CA MET A 1 -11.76 -8.49 -10.50
C MET A 1 -10.41 -8.88 -9.93
N ASN A 2 -9.94 -10.10 -10.18
CA ASN A 2 -8.66 -10.55 -9.58
C ASN A 2 -7.52 -9.81 -10.30
N LEU A 3 -6.83 -8.92 -9.59
CA LEU A 3 -5.65 -8.24 -10.10
C LEU A 3 -4.59 -9.29 -10.46
N SER A 4 -3.95 -9.16 -11.63
CA SER A 4 -2.88 -10.07 -12.04
C SER A 4 -1.71 -9.97 -11.07
N THR A 5 -1.47 -11.03 -10.29
CA THR A 5 -0.35 -11.10 -9.33
C THR A 5 0.99 -10.83 -10.01
N ALA A 6 1.22 -11.40 -11.20
CA ALA A 6 2.45 -11.20 -11.95
C ALA A 6 2.69 -9.72 -12.32
N SER A 7 1.63 -8.99 -12.68
CA SER A 7 1.73 -7.58 -13.00
C SER A 7 1.95 -6.71 -11.75
N MET A 8 1.36 -7.07 -10.61
CA MET A 8 1.64 -6.40 -9.34
C MET A 8 3.08 -6.64 -8.88
N GLN A 9 3.61 -7.86 -9.04
CA GLN A 9 4.99 -8.19 -8.74
C GLN A 9 5.96 -7.35 -9.55
N GLU A 10 5.73 -7.19 -10.85
CA GLU A 10 6.57 -6.33 -11.71
C GLU A 10 6.56 -4.87 -11.24
N ILE A 11 5.39 -4.33 -10.88
CA ILE A 11 5.28 -2.97 -10.34
C ILE A 11 6.04 -2.86 -9.01
N CYS A 12 5.89 -3.84 -8.10
CA CYS A 12 6.58 -3.86 -6.81
C CYS A 12 8.09 -3.93 -6.99
N ARG A 13 8.60 -4.83 -7.84
CA ARG A 13 10.04 -4.96 -8.11
C ARG A 13 10.65 -3.67 -8.66
N ARG A 14 9.95 -3.00 -9.56
CA ARG A 14 10.39 -1.70 -10.09
C ARG A 14 10.45 -0.63 -9.00
N ALA A 15 9.43 -0.58 -8.14
CA ALA A 15 9.41 0.37 -7.01
C ALA A 15 10.51 0.06 -5.97
N ILE A 16 10.71 -1.22 -5.64
CA ILE A 16 11.80 -1.66 -4.74
C ILE A 16 13.16 -1.29 -5.34
N ALA A 17 13.37 -1.53 -6.64
CA ALA A 17 14.63 -1.19 -7.30
C ALA A 17 14.91 0.32 -7.32
N GLU A 18 13.87 1.14 -7.45
CA GLU A 18 13.96 2.61 -7.36
C GLU A 18 14.34 3.08 -5.95
N ASP A 19 13.68 2.54 -4.92
CA ASP A 19 13.76 3.02 -3.53
C ASP A 19 14.98 2.44 -2.79
N VAL A 20 15.24 1.14 -2.94
CA VAL A 20 16.31 0.41 -2.24
C VAL A 20 17.62 0.43 -3.03
N GLY A 21 17.56 0.35 -4.36
CA GLY A 21 18.74 0.37 -5.23
C GLY A 21 19.82 -0.63 -4.79
N SER A 22 20.98 -0.12 -4.37
CA SER A 22 22.12 -0.92 -3.91
C SER A 22 22.01 -1.44 -2.46
N GLY A 23 20.98 -1.02 -1.71
CA GLY A 23 20.71 -1.45 -0.34
C GLY A 23 20.41 -0.30 0.63
N ASP A 24 19.83 -0.64 1.78
CA ASP A 24 19.49 0.30 2.85
C ASP A 24 20.60 0.35 3.92
N ALA A 25 21.61 1.19 3.69
CA ALA A 25 22.78 1.29 4.55
C ALA A 25 22.44 1.71 6.00
N THR A 26 21.44 2.59 6.17
CA THR A 26 21.07 3.12 7.48
C THR A 26 20.40 2.03 8.33
N THR A 27 19.44 1.31 7.74
CA THR A 27 18.78 0.18 8.40
C THR A 27 19.78 -0.91 8.76
N LEU A 28 20.71 -1.25 7.85
CA LEU A 28 21.73 -2.26 8.10
C LEU A 28 22.73 -1.86 9.19
N ALA A 29 23.05 -0.56 9.31
CA ALA A 29 23.99 -0.05 10.30
C ALA A 29 23.39 0.04 11.71
N ILE A 30 22.09 0.30 11.83
CA ILE A 30 21.44 0.60 13.11
C ILE A 30 20.72 -0.62 13.69
N LEU A 31 20.08 -1.44 12.85
CA LEU A 31 19.22 -2.52 13.33
C LEU A 31 19.94 -3.88 13.37
N PRO A 32 19.88 -4.62 14.48
CA PRO A 32 20.29 -6.02 14.53
C PRO A 32 19.48 -6.88 13.54
N PRO A 33 20.07 -7.91 12.90
CA PRO A 33 19.36 -8.76 11.95
C PRO A 33 18.26 -9.61 12.58
N GLU A 34 18.32 -9.91 13.88
CA GLU A 34 17.35 -10.73 14.62
C GLU A 34 16.20 -9.90 15.22
N LEU A 35 16.22 -8.57 15.08
CA LEU A 35 15.20 -7.73 15.66
C LEU A 35 13.86 -7.91 14.93
N GLU A 36 12.85 -8.38 15.65
CA GLU A 36 11.46 -8.41 15.19
C GLU A 36 10.67 -7.23 15.76
N ILE A 37 9.79 -6.66 14.93
CA ILE A 37 8.89 -5.58 15.33
C ILE A 37 7.47 -5.86 14.83
N THR A 38 6.51 -5.17 15.42
CA THR A 38 5.17 -4.96 14.85
C THR A 38 5.00 -3.47 14.56
N ALA A 39 4.59 -3.13 13.35
CA ALA A 39 4.30 -1.77 12.94
C ALA A 39 2.84 -1.65 12.47
N HIS A 40 2.29 -0.45 12.56
CA HIS A 40 0.90 -0.15 12.22
C HIS A 40 0.81 0.90 11.12
N PHE A 41 -0.06 0.65 10.14
CA PHE A 41 -0.44 1.64 9.14
C PHE A 41 -1.53 2.54 9.71
N VAL A 42 -1.16 3.72 10.19
CA VAL A 42 -2.09 4.68 10.83
C VAL A 42 -2.43 5.83 9.89
N THR A 43 -3.72 6.08 9.65
CA THR A 43 -4.16 7.20 8.82
C THR A 43 -3.87 8.53 9.50
N ARG A 44 -3.45 9.52 8.71
CA ARG A 44 -3.23 10.91 9.18
C ARG A 44 -4.33 11.88 8.73
N GLN A 45 -5.24 11.40 7.89
CA GLN A 45 -6.39 12.11 7.36
C GLN A 45 -7.50 11.08 7.09
N ASP A 46 -8.73 11.56 6.96
CA ASP A 46 -9.85 10.72 6.53
C ASP A 46 -9.57 10.15 5.12
N CYS A 47 -9.78 8.86 4.95
CA CYS A 47 -9.58 8.21 3.65
C CYS A 47 -10.47 6.98 3.47
N VAL A 48 -10.58 6.52 2.23
CA VAL A 48 -11.09 5.20 1.88
C VAL A 48 -9.89 4.27 1.74
N CYS A 49 -9.91 3.14 2.46
CA CYS A 49 -8.83 2.15 2.38
C CYS A 49 -8.76 1.51 0.99
N ALA A 50 -7.58 1.54 0.39
CA ALA A 50 -7.27 0.80 -0.83
C ALA A 50 -5.77 0.50 -0.90
N GLY A 51 -5.42 -0.71 -1.35
CA GLY A 51 -4.05 -1.10 -1.70
C GLY A 51 -3.42 -2.20 -0.84
N PHE A 52 -4.11 -2.79 0.13
CA PHE A 52 -3.54 -3.90 0.91
C PHE A 52 -3.12 -5.12 0.07
N PRO A 53 -3.85 -5.52 -1.00
CA PRO A 53 -3.41 -6.60 -1.88
C PRO A 53 -2.04 -6.33 -2.53
N VAL A 54 -1.73 -5.06 -2.85
CA VAL A 54 -0.42 -4.69 -3.41
C VAL A 54 0.67 -4.80 -2.35
N LEU A 55 0.37 -4.44 -1.09
CA LEU A 55 1.30 -4.59 0.02
C LEU A 55 1.62 -6.06 0.31
N GLN A 56 0.63 -6.96 0.21
CA GLN A 56 0.89 -8.41 0.33
C GLN A 56 1.92 -8.88 -0.69
N VAL A 57 1.79 -8.44 -1.95
CA VAL A 57 2.75 -8.76 -3.01
C VAL A 57 4.11 -8.10 -2.75
N LEU A 58 4.12 -6.84 -2.30
CA LEU A 58 5.34 -6.11 -1.99
C LEU A 58 6.18 -6.82 -0.93
N PHE A 59 5.58 -7.21 0.20
CA PHE A 59 6.30 -7.87 1.29
C PHE A 59 6.81 -9.27 0.90
N GLN A 60 6.16 -9.95 -0.04
CA GLN A 60 6.65 -11.24 -0.58
C GLN A 60 7.92 -11.11 -1.42
N GLU A 61 8.26 -9.91 -1.90
CA GLU A 61 9.50 -9.69 -2.68
C GLU A 61 10.74 -9.48 -1.79
N PHE A 62 10.56 -9.36 -0.47
CA PHE A 62 11.67 -9.24 0.47
C PHE A 62 12.02 -10.58 1.12
N PRO A 63 13.32 -10.81 1.44
CA PRO A 63 13.71 -11.98 2.21
C PRO A 63 13.22 -11.86 3.67
N GLY A 64 12.77 -12.99 4.23
CA GLY A 64 12.26 -13.09 5.60
C GLY A 64 10.74 -13.11 5.66
N ALA A 65 10.20 -13.82 6.66
CA ALA A 65 8.77 -13.88 6.87
C ALA A 65 8.27 -12.55 7.46
N VAL A 66 7.33 -11.93 6.76
CA VAL A 66 6.58 -10.78 7.25
C VAL A 66 5.10 -11.12 7.13
N GLU A 67 4.38 -10.94 8.23
CA GLU A 67 2.94 -11.16 8.32
C GLU A 67 2.23 -9.81 8.21
N LEU A 68 1.42 -9.65 7.16
CA LEU A 68 0.58 -8.47 6.96
C LEU A 68 -0.86 -8.80 7.31
N GLU A 69 -1.42 -8.06 8.25
CA GLU A 69 -2.79 -8.22 8.74
C GLU A 69 -3.60 -6.93 8.46
N PRO A 70 -4.49 -6.91 7.46
CA PRO A 70 -5.44 -5.82 7.27
C PRO A 70 -6.48 -5.81 8.40
N HIS A 71 -6.72 -4.65 9.01
CA HIS A 71 -7.75 -4.46 10.04
C HIS A 71 -9.06 -3.87 9.48
N VAL A 72 -9.02 -3.40 8.24
CA VAL A 72 -10.17 -2.82 7.52
C VAL A 72 -10.29 -3.45 6.13
N GLN A 73 -11.48 -3.35 5.54
CA GLN A 73 -11.74 -3.87 4.20
C GLN A 73 -11.38 -2.84 3.12
N GLU A 74 -11.01 -3.32 1.92
CA GLU A 74 -10.89 -2.46 0.74
C GLU A 74 -12.21 -1.74 0.46
N GLY A 75 -12.16 -0.43 0.24
CA GLY A 75 -13.33 0.42 0.06
C GLY A 75 -13.97 0.94 1.35
N GLN A 76 -13.45 0.55 2.52
CA GLN A 76 -13.97 1.05 3.80
C GLN A 76 -13.52 2.49 4.07
N PHE A 77 -14.46 3.35 4.48
CA PHE A 77 -14.13 4.68 5.00
C PHE A 77 -13.46 4.59 6.37
N CYS A 78 -12.35 5.29 6.54
CA CYS A 78 -11.49 5.28 7.71
C CYS A 78 -11.19 6.72 8.14
N PRO A 79 -11.69 7.17 9.32
CA PRO A 79 -11.32 8.46 9.88
C PRO A 79 -9.82 8.60 10.15
N ALA A 80 -9.33 9.83 10.28
CA ALA A 80 -7.97 10.10 10.76
C ALA A 80 -7.69 9.40 12.10
N GLY A 81 -6.49 8.82 12.23
CA GLY A 81 -6.08 8.04 13.41
C GLY A 81 -6.50 6.56 13.37
N SER A 82 -7.20 6.11 12.31
CA SER A 82 -7.55 4.70 12.14
C SER A 82 -6.31 3.86 11.87
N ILE A 83 -6.27 2.65 12.42
CA ILE A 83 -5.28 1.62 12.08
C ILE A 83 -5.85 0.81 10.92
N LEU A 84 -5.26 0.94 9.73
CA LEU A 84 -5.69 0.19 8.55
C LEU A 84 -5.24 -1.28 8.60
N GLY A 85 -4.12 -1.54 9.25
CA GLY A 85 -3.56 -2.88 9.41
C GLY A 85 -2.22 -2.85 10.14
N SER A 86 -1.70 -4.04 10.45
CA SER A 86 -0.37 -4.24 11.02
C SER A 86 0.51 -5.09 10.15
N VAL A 87 1.82 -4.90 10.33
CA VAL A 87 2.86 -5.72 9.74
C VAL A 87 3.82 -6.18 10.83
N ARG A 88 4.11 -7.49 10.90
CA ARG A 88 4.98 -8.09 11.91
C ARG A 88 6.07 -8.93 11.26
N GLY A 89 7.30 -8.85 11.78
CA GLY A 89 8.43 -9.63 11.31
C GLY A 89 9.76 -8.90 11.47
N CYS A 90 10.73 -9.25 10.63
CA CYS A 90 12.07 -8.66 10.63
C CYS A 90 12.02 -7.13 10.47
N ALA A 91 12.62 -6.41 11.43
CA ALA A 91 12.66 -4.96 11.44
C ALA A 91 13.37 -4.37 10.22
N ARG A 92 14.45 -5.01 9.76
CA ARG A 92 15.16 -4.57 8.56
C ARG A 92 14.26 -4.62 7.33
N THR A 93 13.50 -5.71 7.15
CA THR A 93 12.56 -5.86 6.04
C THR A 93 11.43 -4.83 6.12
N ILE A 94 10.83 -4.66 7.29
CA ILE A 94 9.73 -3.71 7.49
C ILE A 94 10.16 -2.28 7.20
N LEU A 95 11.30 -1.83 7.72
CA LEU A 95 11.78 -0.46 7.48
C LEU A 95 12.27 -0.25 6.05
N THR A 96 12.94 -1.23 5.45
CA THR A 96 13.38 -1.13 4.04
C THR A 96 12.17 -1.00 3.10
N ALA A 97 11.08 -1.74 3.37
CA ALA A 97 9.87 -1.72 2.56
C ALA A 97 8.93 -0.54 2.86
N GLU A 98 9.15 0.18 3.97
CA GLU A 98 8.20 1.17 4.53
C GLU A 98 7.81 2.23 3.50
N ARG A 99 8.81 2.87 2.88
CA ARG A 99 8.57 4.01 1.99
C ARG A 99 7.79 3.58 0.76
N THR A 100 8.22 2.50 0.11
CA THR A 100 7.49 1.90 -1.02
C THR A 100 6.06 1.50 -0.64
N ALA A 101 5.85 0.85 0.51
CA ALA A 101 4.53 0.44 0.99
C ALA A 101 3.61 1.66 1.23
N LEU A 102 4.11 2.69 1.90
CA LEU A 102 3.36 3.92 2.16
C LEU A 102 3.03 4.67 0.87
N ASN A 103 3.95 4.72 -0.10
CA ASN A 103 3.71 5.37 -1.39
C ASN A 103 2.55 4.69 -2.15
N PHE A 104 2.48 3.36 -2.14
CA PHE A 104 1.34 2.63 -2.72
C PHE A 104 0.04 2.93 -1.97
N LEU A 105 0.01 2.76 -0.65
CA LEU A 105 -1.21 3.00 0.14
C LEU A 105 -1.72 4.44 0.00
N GLN A 106 -0.85 5.44 0.13
CA GLN A 106 -1.23 6.84 0.04
C GLN A 106 -1.84 7.17 -1.31
N ARG A 107 -1.23 6.69 -2.39
CA ARG A 107 -1.74 6.89 -3.75
C ARG A 107 -3.12 6.25 -3.93
N LEU A 108 -3.25 4.97 -3.58
CA LEU A 108 -4.46 4.19 -3.82
C LEU A 108 -5.61 4.65 -2.93
N CYS A 109 -5.34 4.88 -1.64
CA CYS A 109 -6.31 5.50 -0.74
C CYS A 109 -6.74 6.89 -1.25
N GLY A 110 -5.82 7.70 -1.78
CA GLY A 110 -6.14 8.99 -2.38
C GLY A 110 -7.10 8.89 -3.56
N ILE A 111 -6.85 7.96 -4.49
CA ILE A 111 -7.73 7.69 -5.65
C ILE A 111 -9.10 7.20 -5.19
N ALA A 112 -9.15 6.23 -4.26
CA ALA A 112 -10.40 5.68 -3.73
C ALA A 112 -11.22 6.75 -3.00
N THR A 113 -10.56 7.58 -2.17
CA THR A 113 -11.20 8.68 -1.43
C THR A 113 -11.79 9.71 -2.39
N LEU A 114 -11.03 10.11 -3.41
CA LEU A 114 -11.52 11.06 -4.41
C LEU A 114 -12.68 10.48 -5.21
N THR A 115 -12.60 9.21 -5.60
CA THR A 115 -13.67 8.51 -6.32
C THR A 115 -14.94 8.46 -5.48
N GLN A 116 -14.83 8.12 -4.19
CA GLN A 116 -15.97 8.11 -3.27
C GLN A 116 -16.63 9.49 -3.17
N ARG A 117 -15.85 10.58 -3.14
CA ARG A 117 -16.40 11.95 -3.15
C ARG A 117 -17.23 12.23 -4.40
N TYR A 118 -16.76 11.81 -5.59
CA TYR A 118 -17.53 11.97 -6.83
C TYR A 118 -18.80 11.12 -6.84
N VAL A 119 -18.73 9.88 -6.35
CA VAL A 119 -19.90 9.01 -6.22
C VAL A 119 -20.93 9.62 -5.26
N GLN A 120 -20.50 10.11 -4.10
CA GLN A 120 -21.39 10.78 -3.14
C GLN A 120 -22.04 12.04 -3.72
N ALA A 121 -21.31 12.81 -4.53
CA ALA A 121 -21.85 13.99 -5.19
C ALA A 121 -22.98 13.70 -6.20
N LEU A 122 -23.13 12.45 -6.65
CA LEU A 122 -24.26 12.03 -7.51
C LEU A 122 -25.56 11.79 -6.74
N GLY A 123 -25.54 11.70 -5.41
CA GLY A 123 -26.72 11.41 -4.58
C GLY A 123 -27.42 10.10 -5.01
N ASP A 124 -28.73 10.17 -5.18
CA ASP A 124 -29.58 9.01 -5.53
C ASP A 124 -29.58 8.65 -7.03
N SER A 125 -28.69 9.26 -7.82
CA SER A 125 -28.62 8.99 -9.26
C SER A 125 -28.17 7.55 -9.56
N GLN A 126 -28.72 6.96 -10.62
CA GLN A 126 -28.24 5.67 -11.17
C GLN A 126 -26.98 5.81 -12.05
N THR A 127 -26.45 7.02 -12.18
CA THR A 127 -25.24 7.29 -12.97
C THR A 127 -24.02 6.65 -12.32
N LYS A 128 -23.13 6.09 -13.13
CA LYS A 128 -21.87 5.49 -12.68
C LYS A 128 -20.70 6.40 -13.00
N ILE A 129 -19.79 6.55 -12.05
CA ILE A 129 -18.47 7.16 -12.29
C ILE A 129 -17.56 6.10 -12.92
N LEU A 130 -16.90 6.44 -14.01
CA LEU A 130 -15.92 5.59 -14.70
C LEU A 130 -14.56 6.27 -14.71
N ASP A 131 -13.50 5.47 -14.75
CA ASP A 131 -12.13 5.92 -14.94
C ASP A 131 -11.82 6.15 -16.44
N THR A 132 -10.56 6.44 -16.76
CA THR A 132 -10.13 6.68 -18.16
C THR A 132 -8.75 6.10 -18.41
N ARG A 133 -8.23 6.25 -19.64
CA ARG A 133 -6.83 5.93 -19.96
C ARG A 133 -5.82 6.98 -19.47
N LYS A 134 -6.27 8.10 -18.89
CA LYS A 134 -5.42 9.18 -18.37
C LYS A 134 -4.88 8.80 -16.99
N THR A 135 -3.97 7.84 -16.99
CA THR A 135 -3.42 7.22 -15.78
C THR A 135 -1.91 7.48 -15.69
N THR A 136 -1.35 7.32 -14.49
CA THR A 136 0.11 7.37 -14.34
C THR A 136 0.74 6.20 -15.07
N PRO A 137 1.73 6.44 -15.95
CA PRO A 137 2.39 5.37 -16.70
C PRO A 137 2.93 4.26 -15.78
N GLY A 138 2.74 3.00 -16.18
CA GLY A 138 3.17 1.83 -15.40
C GLY A 138 2.26 1.43 -14.25
N LEU A 139 1.33 2.28 -13.82
CA LEU A 139 0.47 2.03 -12.64
C LEU A 139 -1.01 1.84 -12.98
N ARG A 140 -1.39 1.76 -14.25
CA ARG A 140 -2.80 1.68 -14.67
C ARG A 140 -3.59 0.50 -14.08
N LEU A 141 -2.90 -0.58 -13.71
CA LEU A 141 -3.53 -1.73 -13.08
C LEU A 141 -4.03 -1.44 -11.66
N LEU A 142 -3.34 -0.53 -10.95
CA LEU A 142 -3.57 -0.18 -9.55
C LEU A 142 -4.45 1.07 -9.45
#